data_AF-A0A7W8JLW8-F1
#
_entry.id   AF-A0A7W8JLW8-F1
#
_cell.length_a   1.000
_cell.length_b   1.000
_cell.length_c   1.000
_cell.angle_alpha   90.00
_cell.angle_beta   90.00
_cell.angle_gamma   90.00
#
_symmetry.space_group_name_H-M   'P 1'
#
loop_
_entity.id
_entity.type
_entity.pdbx_description
1 polymer ?
#
loop_
_entity_poly.entity_id
_entity_poly.type
_entity_poly.pdbx_seq_one_letter_code
_entity_poly.pdbx_strand_id
1 'polypeptide(L)'
;MRRDHFFKADGLAAAPFARCHSMATSSKIILHSLHGYRSELDAIVAQWIQERVSYVGVVGIDASRIEDIIDELCIGDGSKPYAMLTASHGSDETLQDAILLAEQLSRELAGDVRVVEF
;
A
#
# COMPACT_ATOMS: atom_id res chain seq x y z
N MET A 1 27.55 68.51 12.76
CA MET A 1 26.60 67.73 11.94
C MET A 1 27.39 66.69 11.15
N ARG A 2 27.37 65.43 11.59
CA ARG A 2 27.92 64.30 10.83
C ARG A 2 26.75 63.45 10.33
N ARG A 3 26.87 63.04 9.06
CA ARG A 3 25.95 62.17 8.31
C ARG A 3 26.30 60.73 8.65
N ASP A 4 25.31 59.87 8.90
CA ASP A 4 25.52 58.43 8.87
C ASP A 4 24.40 57.76 8.07
N HIS A 5 24.78 57.24 6.90
CA HIS A 5 24.02 56.33 6.07
C HIS A 5 24.52 54.90 6.39
N PHE A 6 23.56 53.99 6.58
CA PHE A 6 23.56 52.62 6.04
C PHE A 6 24.57 51.56 6.57
N PHE A 7 24.07 50.51 7.24
CA PHE A 7 24.15 49.11 6.76
C PHE A 7 23.19 48.16 7.51
N LYS A 8 22.72 47.15 6.75
CA LYS A 8 21.82 46.00 7.03
C LYS A 8 22.22 45.15 8.26
N ALA A 9 21.28 44.72 9.11
CA ALA A 9 20.42 43.51 9.05
C ALA A 9 21.17 42.21 9.37
N ASP A 10 20.72 41.47 10.40
CA ASP A 10 20.67 39.99 10.45
C ASP A 10 20.06 39.51 11.79
N GLY A 11 19.23 38.46 11.73
CA GLY A 11 18.91 37.66 12.92
C GLY A 11 17.45 37.22 13.09
N LEU A 12 16.84 36.58 12.09
CA LEU A 12 15.71 35.66 12.35
C LEU A 12 16.27 34.29 12.76
N ALA A 13 15.79 33.74 13.88
CA ALA A 13 15.61 32.29 14.02
C ALA A 13 14.64 31.98 15.18
N ALA A 14 13.40 31.63 14.84
CA ALA A 14 12.60 30.73 15.63
C ALA A 14 11.85 29.82 14.66
N ALA A 15 12.18 28.54 14.65
CA ALA A 15 11.42 27.52 13.96
C ALA A 15 11.15 26.38 14.94
N PRO A 16 9.90 26.07 15.27
CA PRO A 16 9.51 24.71 15.57
C PRO A 16 9.10 24.06 14.24
N PHE A 17 9.98 23.25 13.66
CA PHE A 17 9.51 22.26 12.70
C PHE A 17 8.69 21.24 13.48
N ALA A 18 7.39 21.45 13.55
CA ALA A 18 6.46 20.40 13.90
C ALA A 18 6.60 19.33 12.81
N ARG A 19 7.37 18.30 13.13
CA ARG A 19 7.38 17.05 12.36
C ARG A 19 6.03 16.41 12.64
N CYS A 20 5.02 16.73 11.84
CA CYS A 20 3.89 15.82 11.68
C CYS A 20 4.50 14.52 11.17
N HIS A 21 4.64 13.53 12.04
CA HIS A 21 4.75 12.15 11.60
C HIS A 21 3.44 11.90 10.86
N SER A 22 3.45 12.01 9.54
CA SER A 22 2.62 11.12 8.75
C SER A 22 3.07 9.74 9.21
N MET A 23 2.27 9.05 10.04
CA MET A 23 2.35 7.60 10.06
C MET A 23 2.16 7.22 8.59
N ALA A 24 3.21 6.71 7.95
CA ALA A 24 3.05 6.15 6.63
C ALA A 24 2.07 4.98 6.80
N THR A 25 0.80 5.21 6.46
CA THR A 25 -0.21 4.17 6.47
C THR A 25 0.05 3.26 5.28
N SER A 26 0.15 1.97 5.53
CA SER A 26 0.39 0.97 4.49
C SER A 26 -0.83 0.85 3.58
N SER A 27 -0.64 0.69 2.27
CA SER A 27 -1.77 0.55 1.35
C SER A 27 -2.32 -0.88 1.36
N LYS A 28 -3.64 -1.02 1.33
CA LYS A 28 -4.36 -2.30 1.26
C LYS A 28 -5.15 -2.40 -0.05
N ILE A 29 -5.16 -3.57 -0.67
CA ILE A 29 -5.84 -3.81 -1.94
C ILE A 29 -6.86 -4.94 -1.79
N ILE A 30 -8.01 -4.77 -2.44
CA ILE A 30 -8.95 -5.85 -2.72
C ILE A 30 -8.98 -6.06 -4.23
N LEU A 31 -8.47 -7.20 -4.68
CA LEU A 31 -8.50 -7.63 -6.05
C LEU A 31 -9.81 -8.37 -6.31
N HIS A 32 -10.72 -7.72 -7.03
CA HIS A 32 -11.94 -8.33 -7.51
C HIS A 32 -11.68 -8.96 -8.87
N SER A 33 -11.46 -10.28 -8.87
CA SER A 33 -11.21 -11.07 -10.07
C SER A 33 -12.52 -11.41 -10.79
N LEU A 34 -12.74 -10.74 -11.92
CA LEU A 34 -13.88 -10.93 -12.82
C LEU A 34 -13.60 -11.99 -13.89
N HIS A 35 -12.33 -12.28 -14.14
CA HIS A 35 -11.90 -13.11 -15.27
C HIS A 35 -10.93 -14.24 -14.91
N GLY A 36 -10.51 -14.36 -13.65
CA GLY A 36 -9.49 -15.31 -13.23
C GLY A 36 -8.08 -14.82 -13.58
N TYR A 37 -7.08 -15.68 -13.36
CA TYR A 37 -5.68 -15.30 -13.57
C TYR A 37 -5.35 -14.99 -15.04
N ARG A 38 -4.61 -13.91 -15.25
CA ARG A 38 -3.95 -13.58 -16.52
C ARG A 38 -2.57 -13.00 -16.24
N SER A 39 -1.62 -13.19 -17.15
CA SER A 39 -0.20 -12.86 -16.94
C SER A 39 0.08 -11.37 -16.75
N GLU A 40 -0.86 -10.48 -17.08
CA GLU A 40 -0.75 -9.06 -16.79
C GLU A 40 -0.78 -8.78 -15.28
N LEU A 41 -1.34 -9.69 -14.47
CA LEU A 41 -1.36 -9.56 -13.01
C LEU A 41 0.06 -9.51 -12.44
N ASP A 42 1.00 -10.25 -13.01
CA ASP A 42 2.39 -10.30 -12.54
C ASP A 42 3.03 -8.90 -12.52
N ALA A 43 2.78 -8.09 -13.56
CA ALA A 43 3.27 -6.73 -13.65
C ALA A 43 2.57 -5.79 -12.64
N ILE A 44 1.28 -6.01 -12.39
CA ILE A 44 0.49 -5.26 -11.41
C ILE A 44 1.00 -5.56 -9.98
N VAL A 45 1.25 -6.83 -9.65
CA VAL A 45 1.79 -7.25 -8.35
C VAL A 45 3.20 -6.67 -8.15
N ALA A 46 4.04 -6.69 -9.18
CA ALA A 46 5.36 -6.06 -9.12
C ALA A 46 5.28 -4.55 -8.82
N GLN A 47 4.24 -3.85 -9.31
CA GLN A 47 3.97 -2.47 -8.96
C GLN A 47 3.54 -2.33 -7.49
N TRP A 48 2.64 -3.18 -7.01
CA TRP A 48 2.19 -3.16 -5.60
C TRP A 48 3.33 -3.40 -4.60
N ILE A 49 4.29 -4.26 -4.94
CA ILE A 49 5.52 -4.46 -4.15
C ILE A 49 6.33 -3.16 -4.09
N GLN A 50 6.48 -2.45 -5.20
CA GLN A 50 7.19 -1.15 -5.24
C GLN A 50 6.45 -0.06 -4.45
N GLU A 51 5.12 -0.08 -4.49
CA GLU A 51 4.23 0.82 -3.75
C GLU A 51 4.14 0.49 -2.25
N ARG A 52 4.80 -0.58 -1.80
CA ARG A 52 4.78 -1.04 -0.40
C ARG A 52 3.37 -1.38 0.09
N VAL A 53 2.55 -2.00 -0.77
CA VAL A 53 1.26 -2.57 -0.39
C VAL A 53 1.51 -3.65 0.66
N SER A 54 0.78 -3.58 1.78
CA SER A 54 0.98 -4.51 2.90
C SER A 54 -0.02 -5.66 2.90
N TYR A 55 -1.14 -5.50 2.20
CA TYR A 55 -2.20 -6.51 2.14
C TYR A 55 -2.88 -6.55 0.78
N VAL A 56 -3.14 -7.75 0.28
CA VAL A 56 -4.01 -8.01 -0.87
C VAL A 56 -5.03 -9.10 -0.50
N GLY A 57 -6.31 -8.73 -0.48
CA GLY A 57 -7.42 -9.68 -0.44
C GLY A 57 -7.90 -9.97 -1.86
N VAL A 58 -8.12 -11.24 -2.22
CA VAL A 58 -8.56 -11.65 -3.55
C VAL A 58 -9.95 -12.27 -3.45
N VAL A 59 -10.88 -11.80 -4.28
CA VAL A 59 -12.27 -12.29 -4.32
C VAL A 59 -12.71 -12.47 -5.76
N GLY A 60 -13.55 -13.47 -6.02
CA GLY A 60 -14.09 -13.77 -7.35
C GLY A 60 -13.41 -14.97 -8.02
N ILE A 61 -13.35 -14.94 -9.35
CA ILE A 61 -12.90 -16.09 -10.14
C ILE A 61 -11.44 -16.42 -9.82
N ASP A 62 -11.16 -17.70 -9.55
CA ASP A 62 -9.81 -18.21 -9.27
C ASP A 62 -9.10 -17.55 -8.07
N ALA A 63 -9.84 -17.00 -7.08
CA ALA A 63 -9.24 -16.24 -5.98
C ALA A 63 -8.07 -16.95 -5.27
N SER A 64 -8.23 -18.23 -4.91
CA SER A 64 -7.17 -19.03 -4.27
C SER A 64 -5.97 -19.25 -5.18
N ARG A 65 -6.18 -19.50 -6.48
CA ARG A 65 -5.08 -19.66 -7.43
C ARG A 65 -4.33 -18.35 -7.63
N ILE A 66 -5.05 -17.23 -7.67
CA ILE A 66 -4.46 -15.91 -7.80
C ILE A 66 -3.63 -15.56 -6.55
N GLU A 67 -4.13 -15.87 -5.36
CA GLU A 67 -3.38 -15.73 -4.10
C GLU A 67 -2.06 -16.52 -4.15
N ASP A 68 -2.09 -17.79 -4.54
CA ASP A 68 -0.88 -18.63 -4.66
C ASP A 68 0.17 -17.96 -5.58
N ILE A 69 -0.28 -17.39 -6.70
CA ILE A 69 0.61 -16.69 -7.65
C ILE A 69 1.17 -15.40 -7.05
N ILE A 70 0.35 -14.62 -6.32
CA ILE A 70 0.82 -13.41 -5.63
C ILE A 70 1.89 -13.76 -4.59
N ASP A 71 1.70 -14.84 -3.83
CA ASP A 71 2.67 -15.33 -2.86
C ASP A 71 3.98 -15.75 -3.53
N GLU A 72 3.91 -16.50 -4.64
CA GLU A 72 5.08 -16.88 -5.43
C GLU A 72 5.84 -15.65 -5.95
N LEU A 73 5.14 -14.63 -6.45
CA LEU A 73 5.73 -13.38 -6.92
C LEU A 73 6.37 -12.56 -5.78
N CYS A 74 5.79 -12.60 -4.58
CA CYS A 74 6.36 -11.96 -3.40
C CYS A 74 7.64 -12.66 -2.92
N ILE A 75 7.74 -13.98 -3.05
CA ILE A 75 8.96 -14.74 -2.75
C ILE A 75 10.03 -14.48 -3.80
N GLY A 76 9.64 -14.43 -5.08
CA GLY A 76 10.55 -14.25 -6.21
C GLY A 76 11.61 -15.34 -6.27
N ASP A 77 12.87 -14.95 -6.44
CA ASP A 77 14.02 -15.87 -6.42
C ASP A 77 14.50 -16.25 -5.01
N GLY A 78 13.81 -15.77 -3.97
CA GLY A 78 14.16 -15.99 -2.57
C GLY A 78 15.31 -15.12 -2.05
N SER A 79 15.95 -14.29 -2.89
CA SER A 79 17.06 -13.42 -2.45
C SER A 79 16.58 -12.21 -1.65
N LYS A 80 15.41 -11.68 -2.00
CA LYS A 80 14.77 -10.50 -1.37
C LYS A 80 13.24 -10.67 -1.34
N PRO A 81 12.72 -11.62 -0.56
CA PRO A 81 11.28 -11.81 -0.46
C PRO A 81 10.61 -10.56 0.12
N TYR A 82 9.41 -10.25 -0.38
CA TYR A 82 8.57 -9.18 0.12
C TYR A 82 7.46 -9.75 1.00
N ALA A 83 7.32 -9.22 2.22
CA ALA A 83 6.27 -9.66 3.14
C ALA A 83 4.97 -8.88 2.86
N MET A 84 4.18 -9.38 1.92
CA MET A 84 2.79 -8.95 1.69
C MET A 84 1.85 -9.95 2.38
N LEU A 85 0.89 -9.48 3.17
CA LEU A 85 -0.16 -10.36 3.66
C LEU A 85 -1.16 -10.60 2.52
N THR A 86 -1.53 -11.85 2.31
CA THR A 86 -2.51 -12.26 1.30
C THR A 86 -3.68 -12.98 1.95
N ALA A 87 -4.84 -12.91 1.31
CA ALA A 87 -6.02 -13.71 1.66
C ALA A 87 -6.84 -13.97 0.40
N SER A 88 -7.22 -15.21 0.13
CA SER A 88 -8.30 -15.52 -0.81
C SER A 88 -9.64 -15.69 -0.12
N HIS A 89 -10.69 -15.22 -0.78
CA HIS A 89 -12.08 -15.36 -0.36
C HIS A 89 -12.78 -16.42 -1.20
N GLY A 90 -13.52 -17.29 -0.53
CA GLY A 90 -14.29 -18.38 -1.12
C GLY A 90 -15.42 -17.89 -2.02
N SER A 91 -16.01 -18.80 -2.80
CA SER A 91 -17.13 -18.47 -3.71
C SER A 91 -18.41 -18.02 -3.00
N ASP A 92 -18.52 -18.30 -1.70
CA ASP A 92 -19.61 -17.90 -0.82
C ASP A 92 -19.37 -16.53 -0.17
N GLU A 93 -18.18 -15.95 -0.32
CA GLU A 93 -17.82 -14.63 0.19
C GLU A 93 -17.94 -13.57 -0.90
N THR A 94 -18.36 -12.37 -0.49
CA THR A 94 -18.60 -11.25 -1.41
C THR A 94 -17.43 -10.26 -1.41
N LEU A 95 -17.41 -9.36 -2.41
CA LEU A 95 -16.51 -8.21 -2.41
C LEU A 95 -16.62 -7.39 -1.11
N GLN A 96 -17.82 -7.27 -0.55
CA GLN A 96 -18.02 -6.55 0.69
C GLN A 96 -17.39 -7.27 1.88
N ASP A 97 -17.46 -8.60 1.93
CA ASP A 97 -16.83 -9.39 3.00
C ASP A 97 -15.30 -9.22 2.98
N ALA A 98 -14.70 -9.22 1.78
CA ALA A 98 -13.28 -8.95 1.60
C ALA A 98 -12.89 -7.54 2.08
N ILE A 99 -13.66 -6.51 1.71
CA ILE A 99 -13.44 -5.14 2.19
C ILE A 99 -13.55 -5.06 3.71
N LEU A 100 -14.57 -5.70 4.31
CA LEU A 100 -14.76 -5.72 5.76
C LEU A 100 -13.58 -6.37 6.49
N LEU A 101 -13.05 -7.49 5.98
CA LEU A 101 -11.85 -8.10 6.53
C LEU A 101 -10.66 -7.12 6.46
N ALA A 102 -10.46 -6.49 5.30
CA ALA A 102 -9.37 -5.54 5.10
C ALA A 102 -9.47 -4.35 6.06
N GLU A 103 -10.67 -3.82 6.32
CA GLU A 103 -10.92 -2.75 7.28
C GLU A 103 -10.61 -3.14 8.73
N GLN A 104 -10.79 -4.41 9.09
CA GLN A 104 -10.46 -4.94 10.42
C GLN A 104 -8.95 -5.10 10.65
N LEU A 105 -8.15 -5.16 9.58
CA LEU A 105 -6.68 -5.20 9.68
C LEU A 105 -6.14 -3.85 10.18
N SER A 106 -5.46 -3.90 11.32
CA SER A 106 -4.97 -2.73 12.06
C SER A 106 -3.47 -2.84 12.35
N ARG A 107 -2.92 -1.87 13.10
CA ARG A 107 -1.50 -1.77 13.45
C ARG A 107 -0.60 -1.63 12.21
N GLU A 108 0.26 -2.59 11.94
CA GLU A 108 1.23 -2.58 10.84
C GLU A 108 0.56 -2.66 9.46
N LEU A 109 -0.70 -3.10 9.43
CA LEU A 109 -1.56 -3.18 8.25
C LEU A 109 -2.61 -2.06 8.21
N ALA A 110 -2.49 -1.05 9.07
CA ALA A 110 -3.38 0.09 9.03
C ALA A 110 -3.15 0.92 7.75
N GLY A 111 -4.25 1.31 7.11
CA GLY A 111 -4.26 2.25 5.99
C GLY A 111 -5.46 2.08 5.08
N ASP A 112 -5.42 2.76 3.95
CA ASP A 112 -6.56 2.88 3.04
C ASP A 112 -6.76 1.58 2.25
N VAL A 113 -8.03 1.18 2.09
CA VAL A 113 -8.44 0.06 1.26
C VAL A 113 -8.81 0.59 -0.13
N ARG A 114 -8.20 0.00 -1.16
CA ARG A 114 -8.54 0.25 -2.56
C ARG A 114 -9.03 -1.03 -3.22
N VAL A 115 -10.13 -0.93 -3.96
CA VAL A 115 -10.61 -2.03 -4.82
C VAL A 115 -9.98 -1.89 -6.21
N VAL A 116 -9.49 -3.00 -6.75
CA VAL A 116 -8.99 -3.13 -8.13
C VAL A 116 -9.78 -4.25 -8.80
N GLU A 117 -10.44 -3.94 -9.91
CA GLU A 117 -11.09 -4.96 -10.74
C GLU A 117 -10.09 -5.52 -11.75
N PHE A 118 -10.11 -6.83 -11.91
CA PHE A 118 -9.21 -7.57 -12.80
C PHE A 118 -9.97 -8.60 -13.63
#